data_AF-A0A9E3DQN3-F1
#
_entry.id   AF-A0A9E3DQN3-F1
#
_cell.length_a   1.000
_cell.length_b   1.000
_cell.length_c   1.000
_cell.angle_alpha   90.00
_cell.angle_beta   90.00
_cell.angle_gamma   90.00
#
_symmetry.space_group_name_H-M   'P 1'
#
loop_
_entity.id
_entity.type
_entity.pdbx_description
1 polymer ?
#
loop_
_entity_poly.entity_id
_entity_poly.type
_entity_poly.pdbx_seq_one_letter_code
_entity_poly.pdbx_strand_id
1 'polypeptide(L)'
;MDALHDEHGLSLDTEVAHEVKLHACPAEVDTALALGGFAVDTAGDVRVPPVVAAPWFLNSVPFKLRLILNALTTPHVVLGGHIELYRRHYARADRVVALVALSLLGSSTAFTVAEAAAALVTAADGVTGEDFLGYARGPAPYSAVHRGLANLITEQIVSTTDGLRFHQHLGRRRALLASLRRADA
;
A
#
# COMPACT_ATOMS: atom_id res chain seq x y z
N MET A 1 31.12 -2.29 -10.32
CA MET A 1 29.76 -1.84 -9.93
C MET A 1 29.88 -0.62 -9.05
N ASP A 2 30.76 -0.65 -8.04
CA ASP A 2 31.06 0.47 -7.14
C ASP A 2 31.49 1.76 -7.86
N ALA A 3 32.36 1.67 -8.87
CA ALA A 3 32.81 2.83 -9.64
C ALA A 3 31.68 3.60 -10.36
N LEU A 4 30.61 2.91 -10.79
CA LEU A 4 29.46 3.53 -11.45
C LEU A 4 28.58 4.29 -10.43
N HIS A 5 28.46 3.76 -9.21
CA HIS A 5 27.68 4.38 -8.16
C HIS A 5 28.39 5.63 -7.60
N ASP A 6 29.71 5.53 -7.38
CA ASP A 6 30.53 6.66 -6.95
C ASP A 6 30.53 7.80 -7.98
N GLU A 7 30.63 7.48 -9.28
CA GLU A 7 30.61 8.47 -10.37
C GLU A 7 29.28 9.25 -10.46
N HIS A 8 28.18 8.66 -9.99
CA HIS A 8 26.85 9.28 -9.99
C HIS A 8 26.39 9.75 -8.61
N GLY A 9 27.27 9.73 -7.59
CA GLY A 9 26.92 10.14 -6.23
C GLY A 9 25.83 9.27 -5.59
N LEU A 10 25.72 8.01 -6.03
CA LEU A 10 24.77 7.03 -5.52
C LEU A 10 25.45 6.22 -4.41
N SER A 11 24.93 6.29 -3.19
CA SER A 11 25.36 5.39 -2.12
C SER A 11 24.70 4.03 -2.30
N LEU A 12 25.49 2.96 -2.32
CA LEU A 12 24.96 1.61 -2.17
C LEU A 12 24.31 1.47 -0.80
N ASP A 13 23.06 1.00 -0.79
CA ASP A 13 22.39 0.64 0.45
C ASP A 13 23.12 -0.54 1.09
N THR A 14 23.67 -0.31 2.29
CA THR A 14 24.37 -1.33 3.08
C THR A 14 23.41 -2.14 3.95
N GLU A 15 22.10 -1.91 3.88
CA GLU A 15 21.13 -2.84 4.47
C GLU A 15 21.36 -4.25 3.93
N VAL A 16 21.31 -5.22 4.84
CA VAL A 16 21.47 -6.64 4.49
C VAL A 16 20.54 -6.96 3.33
N ALA A 17 21.12 -7.43 2.22
CA ALA A 17 20.38 -7.83 1.03
C ALA A 17 19.46 -9.00 1.39
N HIS A 18 18.22 -8.68 1.77
CA HIS A 18 17.17 -9.67 1.92
C HIS A 18 16.73 -10.07 0.51
N GLU A 19 16.82 -11.36 0.18
CA GLU A 19 16.52 -11.90 -1.16
C GLU A 19 15.15 -11.43 -1.69
N VAL A 20 14.21 -11.14 -0.78
CA VAL A 20 12.86 -10.64 -1.10
C VAL A 20 12.83 -9.22 -1.69
N LYS A 21 13.88 -8.40 -1.51
CA LYS A 21 13.94 -7.01 -2.03
C LYS A 21 14.34 -6.93 -3.51
N LEU A 22 14.75 -8.04 -4.13
CA LEU A 22 15.43 -8.00 -5.44
C LEU A 22 14.51 -8.11 -6.66
N HIS A 23 13.40 -8.85 -6.57
CA HIS A 23 12.48 -9.03 -7.70
C HIS A 23 11.10 -9.51 -7.26
N ALA A 24 10.08 -9.22 -8.08
CA ALA A 24 8.72 -9.74 -7.94
C ALA A 24 8.22 -10.30 -9.28
N CYS A 25 7.58 -11.47 -9.25
CA CYS A 25 6.91 -12.02 -10.42
C CYS A 25 5.48 -11.45 -10.56
N PRO A 26 4.83 -11.57 -11.73
CA PRO A 26 3.47 -11.05 -11.92
C PRO A 26 2.45 -11.58 -10.89
N ALA A 27 2.54 -12.86 -10.52
CA ALA A 27 1.66 -13.45 -9.52
C ALA A 27 1.84 -12.81 -8.13
N GLU A 28 3.08 -12.51 -7.73
CA GLU A 28 3.34 -11.82 -6.46
C GLU A 28 2.80 -10.39 -6.46
N VAL A 29 2.86 -9.71 -7.61
CA VAL A 29 2.23 -8.40 -7.77
C VAL A 29 0.72 -8.51 -7.64
N ASP A 30 0.09 -9.48 -8.29
CA ASP A 30 -1.35 -9.71 -8.17
C ASP A 30 -1.76 -10.00 -6.72
N THR A 31 -1.03 -10.88 -6.03
CA THR A 31 -1.29 -11.21 -4.62
C THR A 31 -1.09 -10.00 -3.69
N ALA A 32 -0.09 -9.15 -3.94
CA ALA A 32 0.10 -7.91 -3.19
C ALA A 32 -1.10 -6.97 -3.38
N LEU A 33 -1.59 -6.86 -4.62
CA LEU A 33 -2.74 -6.05 -5.01
C LEU A 33 -4.09 -6.65 -4.58
N ALA A 34 -4.12 -7.87 -4.07
CA ALA A 34 -5.29 -8.52 -3.48
C ALA A 34 -5.17 -8.63 -1.94
N LEU A 35 -4.31 -7.80 -1.34
CA LEU A 35 -4.10 -7.65 0.11
C LEU A 35 -3.43 -8.86 0.79
N GLY A 36 -2.73 -9.71 0.04
CA GLY A 36 -2.06 -10.90 0.60
C GLY A 36 -0.99 -10.59 1.65
N GLY A 37 -0.45 -9.36 1.68
CA GLY A 37 0.51 -8.90 2.70
C GLY A 37 -0.10 -8.54 4.07
N PHE A 38 -1.44 -8.56 4.18
CA PHE A 38 -2.16 -8.03 5.35
C PHE A 38 -3.03 -9.07 6.04
N ALA A 39 -3.24 -8.86 7.34
CA ALA A 39 -4.24 -9.62 8.09
C ALA A 39 -5.62 -8.96 7.91
N VAL A 40 -6.68 -9.69 8.24
CA VAL A 40 -8.05 -9.15 8.34
C VAL A 40 -8.61 -9.57 9.68
N ASP A 41 -9.35 -8.66 10.32
CA ASP A 41 -9.98 -8.96 11.59
C ASP A 41 -11.41 -9.51 11.45
N THR A 42 -12.03 -9.79 12.59
CA THR A 42 -13.39 -10.33 12.66
C THR A 42 -14.45 -9.40 12.08
N ALA A 43 -14.16 -8.10 11.96
CA ALA A 43 -15.04 -7.13 11.33
C ALA A 43 -14.86 -7.08 9.80
N GLY A 44 -13.88 -7.80 9.25
CA GLY A 44 -13.56 -7.79 7.83
C GLY A 44 -12.67 -6.62 7.42
N ASP A 45 -12.02 -5.95 8.37
CA ASP A 45 -11.15 -4.81 8.11
C ASP A 45 -9.68 -5.22 8.07
N VAL A 46 -8.90 -4.53 7.23
CA VAL A 46 -7.46 -4.80 7.10
C VAL A 46 -6.75 -4.45 8.40
N ARG A 47 -5.87 -5.35 8.84
CA ARG A 47 -4.91 -5.11 9.91
C ARG A 47 -3.49 -5.21 9.40
N VAL A 48 -2.65 -4.37 9.98
CA VAL A 48 -1.21 -4.32 9.72
C VAL A 48 -0.50 -4.98 10.89
N PRO A 49 -0.06 -6.23 10.76
CA PRO A 49 0.83 -6.85 11.74
C PRO A 49 2.09 -6.00 11.95
N PRO A 50 2.57 -5.84 13.20
CA PRO A 50 3.81 -5.13 13.50
C PRO A 50 4.98 -5.66 12.68
N VAL A 51 5.91 -4.78 12.31
CA VAL A 51 7.17 -5.19 11.70
C VAL A 51 8.09 -5.74 12.78
N VAL A 52 8.64 -6.93 12.54
CA VAL A 52 9.65 -7.52 13.41
C VAL A 52 11.00 -7.40 12.71
N ALA A 53 11.94 -6.67 13.31
CA ALA A 53 13.30 -6.48 12.82
C ALA A 53 14.15 -7.75 13.01
N ALA A 54 13.71 -8.87 12.42
CA ALA A 54 14.38 -10.15 12.45
C ALA A 54 14.39 -10.77 11.05
N PRO A 55 15.49 -11.44 10.64
CA PRO A 55 15.63 -11.96 9.29
C PRO A 55 14.48 -12.86 8.83
N TRP A 56 13.92 -13.69 9.72
CA TRP A 56 12.80 -14.57 9.37
C TRP A 56 11.54 -13.80 8.96
N PHE A 57 11.31 -12.63 9.54
CA PHE A 57 10.15 -11.79 9.23
C PHE A 57 10.43 -10.93 8.00
N LEU A 58 11.62 -10.32 7.92
CA LEU A 58 12.02 -9.49 6.80
C LEU A 58 12.15 -10.28 5.49
N ASN A 59 12.34 -11.60 5.54
CA ASN A 59 12.28 -12.50 4.39
C ASN A 59 10.93 -13.24 4.24
N SER A 60 9.91 -12.86 5.00
CA SER A 60 8.60 -13.51 4.94
C SER A 60 7.80 -13.03 3.72
N VAL A 61 6.93 -13.91 3.20
CA VAL A 61 6.02 -13.59 2.09
C VAL A 61 5.13 -12.37 2.41
N PRO A 62 4.47 -12.27 3.59
CA PRO A 62 3.64 -11.11 3.89
C PRO A 62 4.41 -9.79 3.86
N PHE A 63 5.66 -9.77 4.33
CA PHE A 63 6.50 -8.57 4.28
C PHE A 63 6.89 -8.22 2.85
N LYS A 64 7.29 -9.19 2.02
CA LYS A 64 7.57 -8.99 0.59
C LYS A 64 6.38 -8.35 -0.14
N LEU A 65 5.17 -8.85 0.09
CA LEU A 65 3.96 -8.33 -0.55
C LEU A 65 3.66 -6.87 -0.17
N ARG A 66 3.97 -6.46 1.08
CA ARG A 66 3.88 -5.04 1.49
C ARG A 66 4.91 -4.18 0.79
N LEU A 67 6.15 -4.67 0.64
CA LEU A 67 7.20 -3.97 -0.09
C LEU A 67 6.81 -3.76 -1.55
N ILE A 68 6.21 -4.77 -2.20
CA ILE A 68 5.69 -4.64 -3.57
C ILE A 68 4.61 -3.56 -3.66
N LEU A 69 3.64 -3.56 -2.74
CA LEU A 69 2.61 -2.53 -2.70
C LEU A 69 3.24 -1.13 -2.53
N ASN A 70 4.17 -0.98 -1.59
CA ASN A 70 4.87 0.29 -1.37
C ASN A 70 5.66 0.75 -2.60
N ALA A 71 6.37 -0.15 -3.27
CA ALA A 71 7.12 0.17 -4.47
C ALA A 71 6.20 0.75 -5.57
N LEU A 72 4.97 0.24 -5.67
CA LEU A 72 3.98 0.73 -6.64
C LEU A 72 3.30 2.04 -6.24
N THR A 73 3.31 2.42 -4.97
CA THR A 73 2.58 3.60 -4.44
C THR A 73 3.50 4.73 -3.97
N THR A 74 4.81 4.52 -3.97
CA THR A 74 5.85 5.51 -3.65
C THR A 74 6.57 5.96 -4.92
N PRO A 75 7.33 7.08 -4.88
CA PRO A 75 8.05 7.56 -6.05
C PRO A 75 9.02 6.51 -6.59
N HIS A 76 8.92 6.20 -7.88
CA HIS A 76 9.81 5.27 -8.58
C HIS A 76 9.92 5.62 -10.06
N VAL A 77 10.91 5.04 -10.74
CA VAL A 77 11.15 5.23 -12.16
C VAL A 77 10.91 3.91 -12.89
N VAL A 78 10.15 3.96 -13.98
CA VAL A 78 9.98 2.82 -14.89
C VAL A 78 11.01 2.94 -16.02
N LEU A 79 11.93 1.99 -16.10
CA LEU A 79 12.99 1.99 -17.11
C LEU A 79 12.55 1.36 -18.44
N GLY A 80 11.53 0.49 -18.42
CA GLY A 80 11.01 -0.17 -19.62
C GLY A 80 10.05 -1.32 -19.31
N GLY A 81 9.63 -2.04 -20.35
CA GLY A 81 8.73 -3.19 -20.25
C GLY A 81 7.30 -2.90 -20.71
N HIS A 82 6.35 -3.71 -20.26
CA HIS A 82 4.96 -3.66 -20.71
C HIS A 82 4.18 -2.53 -19.99
N ILE A 83 4.19 -1.34 -20.56
CA ILE A 83 3.69 -0.11 -19.90
C ILE A 83 2.19 -0.16 -19.57
N GLU A 84 1.37 -0.82 -20.38
CA GLU A 84 -0.06 -0.99 -20.13
C GLU A 84 -0.32 -1.88 -18.92
N LEU A 85 0.46 -2.96 -18.77
CA LEU A 85 0.37 -3.82 -17.59
C LEU A 85 0.79 -3.04 -16.34
N TYR A 86 1.91 -2.32 -16.42
CA TYR A 86 2.37 -1.44 -15.34
C TYR A 86 1.30 -0.43 -14.93
N ARG A 87 0.69 0.29 -15.88
CA ARG A 87 -0.37 1.28 -15.60
C ARG A 87 -1.58 0.64 -14.89
N ARG A 88 -1.96 -0.57 -15.28
CA ARG A 88 -3.03 -1.33 -14.61
C ARG A 88 -2.64 -1.69 -13.17
N HIS A 89 -1.43 -2.18 -12.94
CA HIS A 89 -0.94 -2.48 -11.60
C HIS A 89 -0.86 -1.23 -10.73
N TYR A 90 -0.37 -0.12 -11.28
CA TYR A 90 -0.27 1.16 -10.57
C TYR A 90 -1.65 1.68 -10.14
N ALA A 91 -2.64 1.68 -11.04
CA ALA A 91 -4.01 2.08 -10.70
C ALA A 91 -4.66 1.16 -9.66
N ARG A 92 -4.41 -0.16 -9.75
CA ARG A 92 -4.83 -1.13 -8.72
C ARG A 92 -4.13 -0.87 -7.39
N ALA A 93 -2.85 -0.52 -7.38
CA ALA A 93 -2.07 -0.24 -6.18
C ALA A 93 -2.61 0.99 -5.44
N ASP A 94 -2.88 2.09 -6.15
CA ASP A 94 -3.51 3.28 -5.58
C ASP A 94 -4.86 2.95 -4.93
N ARG A 95 -5.69 2.16 -5.63
CA ARG A 95 -6.97 1.68 -5.10
C ARG A 95 -6.82 0.84 -3.83
N VAL A 96 -5.86 -0.08 -3.82
CA VAL A 96 -5.58 -0.97 -2.68
C VAL A 96 -5.07 -0.17 -1.49
N VAL A 97 -4.16 0.78 -1.70
CA VAL A 97 -3.63 1.62 -0.61
C VAL A 97 -4.73 2.49 0.00
N ALA A 98 -5.65 2.99 -0.81
CA ALA A 98 -6.82 3.70 -0.31
C ALA A 98 -7.70 2.78 0.57
N LEU A 99 -7.94 1.52 0.16
CA LEU A 99 -8.67 0.56 1.00
C LEU A 99 -7.97 0.29 2.33
N VAL A 100 -6.64 0.12 2.32
CA VAL A 100 -5.83 -0.03 3.55
C VAL A 100 -6.00 1.20 4.45
N ALA A 101 -5.86 2.41 3.90
CA ALA A 101 -6.04 3.66 4.63
C ALA A 101 -7.44 3.75 5.28
N LEU A 102 -8.49 3.42 4.53
CA LEU A 102 -9.85 3.40 5.06
C LEU A 102 -10.01 2.41 6.22
N SER A 103 -9.46 1.20 6.08
CA SER A 103 -9.48 0.21 7.16
C SER A 103 -8.78 0.70 8.42
N LEU A 104 -7.69 1.45 8.29
CA LEU A 104 -6.95 2.03 9.42
C LEU A 104 -7.70 3.19 10.09
N LEU A 105 -8.54 3.91 9.35
CA LEU A 105 -9.52 4.86 9.93
C LEU A 105 -10.66 4.16 10.68
N GLY A 106 -10.73 2.83 10.64
CA GLY A 106 -11.70 2.02 11.36
C GLY A 106 -13.13 2.29 10.93
N SER A 107 -13.98 2.59 11.92
CA SER A 107 -15.43 2.82 11.74
C SER A 107 -15.79 4.29 11.47
N SER A 108 -14.81 5.19 11.35
CA SER A 108 -15.11 6.60 11.06
C SER A 108 -15.80 6.74 9.71
N THR A 109 -17.04 7.21 9.68
CA THR A 109 -17.80 7.29 8.41
C THR A 109 -17.42 8.48 7.56
N ALA A 110 -16.78 9.50 8.12
CA ALA A 110 -16.34 10.72 7.42
C ALA A 110 -14.84 10.94 7.61
N PHE A 111 -14.17 11.43 6.56
CA PHE A 111 -12.73 11.67 6.57
C PHE A 111 -12.31 12.61 5.43
N THR A 112 -11.08 13.09 5.50
CA THR A 112 -10.37 13.83 4.45
C THR A 112 -9.25 12.96 3.86
N VAL A 113 -8.76 13.32 2.68
CA VAL A 113 -7.60 12.66 2.07
C VAL A 113 -6.37 12.73 2.97
N ALA A 114 -6.18 13.85 3.67
CA ALA A 114 -5.07 14.04 4.60
C ALA A 114 -5.13 13.08 5.80
N GLU A 115 -6.32 12.86 6.37
CA GLU A 115 -6.50 11.90 7.48
C GLU A 115 -6.25 10.46 7.01
N ALA A 116 -6.77 10.08 5.84
CA ALA A 116 -6.51 8.76 5.25
C ALA A 116 -5.01 8.55 4.95
N ALA A 117 -4.33 9.55 4.39
CA ALA A 117 -2.89 9.48 4.15
C ALA A 117 -2.08 9.43 5.46
N ALA A 118 -2.48 10.17 6.49
CA ALA A 118 -1.85 10.13 7.80
C ALA A 118 -1.96 8.73 8.44
N ALA A 119 -3.09 8.05 8.26
CA ALA A 119 -3.29 6.69 8.75
C ALA A 119 -2.32 5.67 8.12
N LEU A 120 -1.81 5.93 6.91
CA LEU A 120 -0.77 5.08 6.29
C LEU A 120 0.64 5.34 6.84
N VAL A 121 0.88 6.53 7.39
CA VAL A 121 2.20 6.97 7.85
C VAL A 121 2.39 6.69 9.35
N THR A 122 1.32 6.76 10.13
CA THR A 122 1.37 6.63 11.58
C THR A 122 0.27 5.70 12.07
N ALA A 123 0.67 4.63 12.74
CA ALA A 123 -0.23 3.72 13.43
C ALA A 123 -0.92 4.42 14.62
N ALA A 124 -2.02 3.84 15.11
CA ALA A 124 -2.79 4.40 16.22
C ALA A 124 -1.98 4.52 17.53
N ASP A 125 -0.94 3.71 17.71
CA ASP A 125 0.00 3.73 18.84
C ASP A 125 1.23 4.63 18.59
N GLY A 126 1.30 5.30 17.44
CA GLY A 126 2.36 6.23 17.08
C GLY A 126 3.53 5.62 16.30
N VAL A 127 3.54 4.32 16.00
CA VAL A 127 4.59 3.69 15.19
C VAL A 127 4.57 4.24 13.76
N THR A 128 5.74 4.51 13.17
CA THR A 128 5.87 5.14 11.84
C THR A 128 6.97 4.49 11.00
N GLY A 129 7.05 4.86 9.72
CA GLY A 129 8.16 4.49 8.85
C GLY A 129 8.29 2.98 8.67
N GLU A 130 9.52 2.48 8.66
CA GLU A 130 9.86 1.07 8.42
C GLU A 130 9.29 0.12 9.47
N ASP A 131 9.03 0.61 10.69
CA ASP A 131 8.42 -0.17 11.77
C ASP A 131 6.90 -0.39 11.59
N PHE A 132 6.29 0.26 10.58
CA PHE A 132 4.86 0.15 10.28
C PHE A 132 4.59 -0.26 8.81
N LEU A 133 4.35 0.72 7.93
CA LEU A 133 4.02 0.52 6.52
C LEU A 133 5.08 1.08 5.58
N GLY A 134 6.17 1.67 6.08
CA GLY A 134 7.24 2.23 5.25
C GLY A 134 6.90 3.55 4.55
N TYR A 135 5.72 4.13 4.75
CA TYR A 135 5.40 5.45 4.21
C TYR A 135 6.01 6.57 5.04
N ALA A 136 6.69 7.51 4.38
CA ALA A 136 7.12 8.77 4.97
C ALA A 136 6.05 9.85 4.82
N ARG A 137 6.07 10.86 5.70
CA ARG A 137 5.26 12.07 5.53
C ARG A 137 5.68 12.77 4.24
N GLY A 138 4.71 13.08 3.39
CA GLY A 138 4.98 13.75 2.12
C GLY A 138 3.82 13.61 1.11
N PRO A 139 4.04 14.08 -0.13
CA PRO A 139 3.00 14.11 -1.16
C PRO A 139 2.64 12.71 -1.71
N ALA A 140 3.53 11.72 -1.57
CA ALA A 140 3.34 10.39 -2.12
C ALA A 140 2.10 9.66 -1.55
N PRO A 141 1.99 9.42 -0.22
CA PRO A 141 0.82 8.75 0.34
C PRO A 141 -0.48 9.52 0.07
N TYR A 142 -0.44 10.86 0.12
CA TYR A 142 -1.60 11.69 -0.23
C TYR A 142 -2.04 11.46 -1.67
N SER A 143 -1.11 11.48 -2.61
CA SER A 143 -1.41 11.34 -4.04
C SER A 143 -1.94 9.94 -4.37
N ALA A 144 -1.36 8.90 -3.76
CA ALA A 144 -1.81 7.53 -3.94
C ALA A 144 -3.23 7.32 -3.38
N VAL A 145 -3.49 7.81 -2.16
CA VAL A 145 -4.84 7.78 -1.57
C VAL A 145 -5.83 8.58 -2.42
N HIS A 146 -5.48 9.79 -2.84
CA HIS A 146 -6.36 10.63 -3.66
C HIS A 146 -6.78 9.94 -4.96
N ARG A 147 -5.82 9.36 -5.70
CA ARG A 147 -6.12 8.60 -6.93
C ARG A 147 -6.90 7.33 -6.65
N GLY A 148 -6.60 6.63 -5.56
CA GLY A 148 -7.34 5.46 -5.12
C GLY A 148 -8.79 5.77 -4.77
N LEU A 149 -9.05 6.89 -4.09
CA LEU A 149 -10.40 7.33 -3.76
C LEU A 149 -11.24 7.62 -5.00
N ALA A 150 -10.66 8.16 -6.08
CA ALA A 150 -11.38 8.36 -7.33
C ALA A 150 -11.96 7.04 -7.88
N ASN A 151 -11.18 5.94 -7.83
CA ASN A 151 -11.67 4.61 -8.21
C ASN A 151 -12.76 4.12 -7.25
N LEU A 152 -12.58 4.31 -5.94
CA LEU A 152 -13.54 3.89 -4.92
C LEU A 152 -14.85 4.70 -4.97
N ILE A 153 -14.85 5.92 -5.49
CA ILE A 153 -16.07 6.69 -5.79
C ILE A 153 -16.85 6.02 -6.94
N THR A 154 -16.16 5.67 -8.04
CA THR A 154 -16.80 4.98 -9.17
C THR A 154 -17.41 3.63 -8.75
N GLU A 155 -16.76 2.93 -7.81
CA GLU A 155 -17.26 1.68 -7.22
C GLU A 155 -18.31 1.89 -6.11
N GLN A 156 -18.62 3.15 -5.79
CA GLN A 156 -19.57 3.54 -4.75
C GLN A 156 -19.23 2.95 -3.36
N ILE A 157 -17.93 2.78 -3.09
CA ILE A 157 -17.38 2.42 -1.77
C ILE A 157 -17.25 3.66 -0.90
N VAL A 158 -16.93 4.79 -1.52
CA VAL A 158 -16.93 6.10 -0.89
C VAL A 158 -17.77 7.08 -1.70
N SER A 159 -18.21 8.16 -1.07
CA SER A 159 -18.87 9.30 -1.72
C SER A 159 -18.23 10.60 -1.24
N THR A 160 -18.39 11.67 -2.01
CA THR A 160 -17.97 13.02 -1.62
C THR A 160 -19.04 14.03 -2.03
N THR A 161 -19.25 15.05 -1.23
CA THR A 161 -20.22 16.12 -1.48
C THR A 161 -19.56 17.40 -1.97
N ASP A 162 -18.35 17.70 -1.49
CA ASP A 162 -17.62 18.95 -1.73
C ASP A 162 -16.20 18.74 -2.29
N GLY A 163 -15.79 17.49 -2.53
CA GLY A 163 -14.45 17.12 -2.99
C GLY A 163 -13.37 17.19 -1.90
N LEU A 164 -13.71 17.64 -0.69
CA LEU A 164 -12.78 17.79 0.44
C LEU A 164 -13.05 16.74 1.52
N ARG A 165 -14.32 16.47 1.77
CA ARG A 165 -14.80 15.46 2.71
C ARG A 165 -15.38 14.27 1.97
N PHE A 166 -15.02 13.10 2.47
CA PHE A 166 -15.42 11.82 1.93
C PHE A 166 -16.19 11.05 3.00
N HIS A 167 -17.15 10.25 2.54
CA HIS A 167 -17.92 9.36 3.37
C HIS A 167 -17.72 7.92 2.90
N GLN A 168 -17.38 7.01 3.82
CA GLN A 168 -17.22 5.59 3.47
C GLN A 168 -18.47 4.78 3.76
N HIS A 169 -18.84 3.92 2.80
CA HIS A 169 -19.91 2.94 2.94
C HIS A 169 -19.34 1.64 3.52
N LEU A 170 -19.25 1.56 4.86
CA LEU A 170 -18.56 0.47 5.58
C LEU A 170 -18.96 -0.94 5.11
N GLY A 171 -20.26 -1.20 4.90
CA GLY A 171 -20.74 -2.50 4.43
C GLY A 171 -20.23 -2.85 3.03
N ARG A 172 -20.19 -1.87 2.11
CA ARG A 172 -19.68 -2.06 0.74
C ARG A 172 -18.17 -2.24 0.73
N ARG A 173 -17.45 -1.44 1.53
CA ARG A 173 -16.00 -1.58 1.71
C ARG A 173 -15.65 -3.00 2.18
N ARG A 174 -16.31 -3.48 3.24
CA ARG A 174 -16.07 -4.83 3.78
C ARG A 174 -16.41 -5.94 2.80
N ALA A 175 -17.52 -5.80 2.06
CA ALA A 175 -17.86 -6.74 0.99
C ALA A 175 -16.80 -6.77 -0.11
N LEU A 176 -16.24 -5.62 -0.47
CA LEU A 176 -15.17 -5.51 -1.45
C LEU A 176 -13.87 -6.15 -0.94
N LEU A 177 -13.45 -5.85 0.29
CA LEU A 177 -12.28 -6.48 0.93
C LEU A 177 -12.40 -8.01 0.93
N ALA A 178 -13.58 -8.53 1.27
CA ALA A 178 -13.85 -9.97 1.23
C ALA A 178 -13.77 -10.54 -0.19
N SER A 179 -14.19 -9.80 -1.22
CA SER A 179 -14.11 -10.27 -2.61
C SER A 179 -12.66 -10.34 -3.13
N LEU A 180 -11.81 -9.37 -2.79
CA LEU A 180 -10.43 -9.33 -3.23
C LEU A 180 -9.64 -10.53 -2.70
N ARG A 181 -9.89 -10.92 -1.45
CA ARG A 181 -9.20 -12.08 -0.84
C ARG A 181 -9.64 -13.42 -1.39
N ARG A 182 -10.86 -13.52 -1.93
CA ARG A 182 -11.35 -14.76 -2.56
C ARG A 182 -10.79 -14.98 -3.97
N ALA A 183 -10.30 -13.94 -4.61
CA ALA A 183 -9.68 -14.06 -5.93
C ALA A 183 -8.26 -14.67 -5.88
N ASP A 184 -7.65 -14.74 -4.69
CA ASP A 184 -6.30 -15.24 -4.42
C ASP A 184 -6.28 -16.64 -3.76
N ALA A 185 -7.43 -17.19 -3.38
CA ALA A 185 -7.58 -18.48 -2.72
C ALA A 185 -8.02 -19.57 -3.70
#